data_AF-A0A8B8FX94-F1
#
_entry.id   AF-A0A8B8FX94-F1
#
_cell.length_a   1.000
_cell.length_b   1.000
_cell.length_c   1.000
_cell.angle_alpha   90.00
_cell.angle_beta   90.00
_cell.angle_gamma   90.00
#
_symmetry.space_group_name_H-M   'P 1'
#
loop_
_entity.id
_entity.type
_entity.pdbx_description
1 polymer ?
#
loop_
_entity_poly.entity_id
_entity_poly.type
_entity_poly.pdbx_seq_one_letter_code
_entity_poly.pdbx_strand_id
1 'polypeptide(L)'
;MDDVENVRFSVVWCTRQIALDRNDRESYVKLTVRELIVYGVFLVIFVASFSGLHSYAAFVVNREVSSLFIDSSFTTSAEDADDADDVTIKFDGIITMEHFWKYFYNVLCDKLYETPLAGNENGSEILRENKFLFRPRARQVRVEEGHCEIRNQFKGLFRECYAPYEIRYEDKSSFGPKKGTQWSYSKDSETQGVYYEGEIAYYGAGGYYFDFPKNKADAKAFIQDLEYNTWLNRGTRAVFVDFAIYNCNINVLCAVKLVFEFPASGGIVPSYSFRTVKLYRYAVADTILSLVGMCTVVMFIVYFTLEEILEISYFRLRYFTKFWNDVDFGILLLGWCNFGLALVIALKERPSSKLEDTMSAPEEGYKVVEYLVARHELLGQLTAYMFFLVCIKVIKYTDLNKSMTIIYLSVGRCFKIVAGYLVIMAIVVTAFAVLGYCAFGAQVKGFSTVNDSLLSALRILMRDFDFRSLEHVDQSFTTFFFVLFTCMVIFVLLTMLVAIVFHAYFDVDVEELLAERKVYVFDKISEFVDHMLLRVGLKEWSTKRKNDRLKSELDQHITYQDIYKILKRCRYTDSQVEEILNKYGIRPQNAVHEDEARQMFRDVLQNQPGTSWSKE
;
A
#
# COMPACT_ATOMS: atom_id res chain seq x y z
N MET A 1 -24.11 42.30 16.69
CA MET A 1 -22.95 41.57 17.30
C MET A 1 -21.90 41.55 16.21
N ASP A 2 -21.42 42.75 15.87
CA ASP A 2 -20.94 43.14 14.53
C ASP A 2 -19.50 43.68 14.57
N ASP A 3 -18.68 43.22 15.52
CA ASP A 3 -17.31 43.73 15.73
C ASP A 3 -16.23 42.63 15.56
N VAL A 4 -16.29 41.84 14.48
CA VAL A 4 -15.20 40.91 14.12
C VAL A 4 -14.74 41.05 12.65
N GLU A 5 -15.20 42.06 11.92
CA GLU A 5 -15.05 42.11 10.46
C GLU A 5 -13.85 42.90 9.91
N ASN A 6 -12.82 43.19 10.71
CA ASN A 6 -11.64 43.92 10.21
C ASN A 6 -10.30 43.37 10.71
N VAL A 7 -10.03 42.09 10.44
CA VAL A 7 -8.63 41.66 10.25
C VAL A 7 -8.31 41.81 8.76
N ARG A 8 -7.74 42.96 8.41
CA ARG A 8 -7.19 43.25 7.09
C ARG A 8 -5.96 42.37 6.89
N PHE A 9 -6.16 41.08 6.59
CA PHE A 9 -5.06 40.22 6.13
C PHE A 9 -4.43 40.91 4.92
N SER A 10 -3.17 41.30 5.04
CA SER A 10 -2.41 41.84 3.92
C SER A 10 -2.54 40.88 2.74
N VAL A 11 -2.67 41.40 1.51
CA VAL A 11 -2.84 40.66 0.24
C VAL A 11 -1.90 39.45 0.09
N VAL A 12 -0.75 39.47 0.78
CA VAL A 12 0.25 38.39 0.83
C VAL A 12 -0.30 37.07 1.44
N TRP A 13 -1.15 37.15 2.47
CA TRP A 13 -1.65 35.98 3.24
C TRP A 13 -3.07 35.55 2.84
N CYS A 14 -3.64 36.09 1.77
CA CYS A 14 -4.91 35.64 1.24
C CYS A 14 -4.72 34.30 0.50
N THR A 15 -5.45 33.26 0.90
CA THR A 15 -5.44 31.96 0.22
C THR A 15 -6.49 31.89 -0.88
N ARG A 16 -6.37 30.92 -1.79
CA ARG A 16 -7.31 30.72 -2.90
C ARG A 16 -8.75 30.53 -2.39
N GLN A 17 -8.95 29.83 -1.27
CA GLN A 17 -10.28 29.60 -0.71
C GLN A 17 -10.90 30.85 -0.11
N ILE A 18 -10.10 31.68 0.57
CA ILE A 18 -10.55 32.95 1.15
C ILE A 18 -10.91 33.94 0.03
N ALA A 19 -10.13 33.94 -1.07
CA ALA A 19 -10.45 34.75 -2.25
C ALA A 19 -11.74 34.29 -2.97
N LEU A 20 -11.99 32.97 -3.02
CA LEU A 20 -13.22 32.41 -3.56
C LEU A 20 -14.44 32.79 -2.70
N ASP A 21 -14.30 32.77 -1.37
CA ASP A 21 -15.34 33.18 -0.43
C ASP A 21 -15.67 34.69 -0.55
N ARG A 22 -14.64 35.52 -0.78
CA ARG A 22 -14.79 36.97 -1.03
C ARG A 22 -15.25 37.33 -2.46
N ASN A 23 -15.50 36.32 -3.31
CA ASN A 23 -15.93 36.47 -4.71
C ASN A 23 -15.01 37.37 -5.56
N ASP A 24 -13.73 37.50 -5.20
CA ASP A 24 -12.74 38.28 -5.96
C ASP A 24 -12.11 37.38 -7.04
N ARG A 25 -12.71 37.44 -8.24
CA ARG A 25 -12.33 36.61 -9.39
C ARG A 25 -10.91 36.88 -9.88
N GLU A 26 -10.42 38.11 -9.78
CA GLU A 26 -9.09 38.46 -10.28
C GLU A 26 -8.00 37.91 -9.34
N SER A 27 -8.20 38.10 -8.03
CA SER A 27 -7.33 37.54 -7.00
C SER A 27 -7.37 36.02 -6.99
N TYR A 28 -8.53 35.40 -7.18
CA TYR A 28 -8.68 33.93 -7.24
C TYR A 28 -7.77 33.30 -8.31
N VAL A 29 -7.76 33.83 -9.53
CA VAL A 29 -6.94 33.27 -10.62
C VAL A 29 -5.45 33.47 -10.34
N LYS A 30 -5.06 34.66 -9.87
CA LYS A 30 -3.65 34.97 -9.57
C LYS A 30 -3.10 34.09 -8.45
N LEU A 31 -3.92 33.82 -7.43
CA LEU A 31 -3.59 32.93 -6.32
C LEU A 31 -3.55 31.46 -6.75
N THR A 32 -4.46 31.03 -7.64
CA THR A 32 -4.46 29.66 -8.19
C THR A 32 -3.19 29.38 -8.98
N VAL A 33 -2.75 30.31 -9.83
CA VAL A 33 -1.48 30.15 -10.59
C VAL A 33 -0.28 30.14 -9.65
N ARG A 34 -0.26 31.00 -8.61
CA ARG A 34 0.80 31.00 -7.59
C ARG A 34 0.86 29.66 -6.85
N GLU A 35 -0.27 29.17 -6.36
CA GLU A 35 -0.39 27.88 -5.65
C GLU A 35 0.12 26.73 -6.53
N LEU A 36 -0.28 26.70 -7.81
CA LEU A 36 0.17 25.69 -8.78
C LEU A 36 1.70 25.70 -8.97
N ILE A 37 2.30 26.88 -9.12
CA ILE A 37 3.76 26.99 -9.31
C ILE A 37 4.49 26.53 -8.06
N VAL A 38 4.07 27.00 -6.87
CA VAL A 38 4.67 26.62 -5.58
C VAL A 38 4.54 25.10 -5.38
N TYR A 39 3.37 24.54 -5.64
CA TYR A 39 3.13 23.12 -5.54
C TYR A 39 3.93 22.30 -6.56
N GLY A 40 4.07 22.79 -7.79
CA GLY A 40 4.88 22.14 -8.83
C GLY A 40 6.36 22.08 -8.45
N VAL A 41 6.90 23.15 -7.87
CA VAL A 41 8.28 23.17 -7.34
C VAL A 41 8.41 22.19 -6.17
N PHE A 42 7.47 22.20 -5.23
CA PHE A 42 7.43 21.23 -4.12
C PHE A 42 7.41 19.79 -4.65
N LEU A 43 6.55 19.48 -5.63
CA LEU A 43 6.40 18.15 -6.21
C LEU A 43 7.73 17.65 -6.81
N VAL A 44 8.43 18.49 -7.59
CA VAL A 44 9.71 18.12 -8.19
C VAL A 44 10.75 17.82 -7.12
N ILE A 45 10.86 18.67 -6.10
CA ILE A 45 11.82 18.50 -5.01
C ILE A 45 11.47 17.28 -4.15
N PHE A 46 10.18 17.06 -3.89
CA PHE A 46 9.69 15.93 -3.13
C PHE A 46 9.95 14.60 -3.86
N VAL A 47 9.64 14.53 -5.16
CA VAL A 47 9.92 13.35 -6.00
C VAL A 47 11.43 13.07 -6.07
N ALA A 48 12.26 14.11 -6.25
CA ALA A 48 13.72 13.96 -6.27
C ALA A 48 14.28 13.50 -4.91
N SER A 49 13.71 13.95 -3.79
CA SER A 49 14.10 13.51 -2.46
C SER A 49 13.61 12.09 -2.16
N PHE A 50 12.41 11.74 -2.66
CA PHE A 50 11.81 10.41 -2.49
C PHE A 50 12.58 9.32 -3.24
N SER A 51 13.01 9.59 -4.48
CA SER A 51 13.78 8.61 -5.26
C SER A 51 15.12 8.26 -4.61
N GLY A 52 15.71 9.17 -3.82
CA GLY A 52 16.91 8.90 -3.03
C GLY A 52 16.68 8.02 -1.78
N LEU A 53 15.42 7.86 -1.34
CA LEU A 53 15.09 7.10 -0.13
C LEU A 53 15.06 5.59 -0.39
N HIS A 54 14.66 5.17 -1.59
CA HIS A 54 14.60 3.76 -1.97
C HIS A 54 15.81 3.38 -2.83
N SER A 55 16.62 2.46 -2.34
CA SER A 55 17.78 1.95 -3.07
C SER A 55 17.46 0.62 -3.74
N TYR A 56 17.76 0.51 -5.04
CA TYR A 56 17.76 -0.77 -5.75
C TYR A 56 18.69 -1.81 -5.08
N ALA A 57 19.76 -1.36 -4.42
CA ALA A 57 20.69 -2.25 -3.72
C ALA A 57 20.01 -3.01 -2.56
N ALA A 58 19.00 -2.42 -1.90
CA ALA A 58 18.25 -3.11 -0.84
C ALA A 58 17.45 -4.30 -1.39
N PHE A 59 16.87 -4.16 -2.59
CA PHE A 59 16.18 -5.25 -3.28
C PHE A 59 17.14 -6.37 -3.67
N VAL A 60 18.33 -6.03 -4.19
CA VAL A 60 19.34 -7.03 -4.59
C VAL A 60 19.78 -7.87 -3.40
N VAL A 61 20.14 -7.23 -2.27
CA VAL A 61 20.51 -7.95 -1.03
C VAL A 61 19.37 -8.84 -0.55
N ASN A 62 18.14 -8.31 -0.51
CA ASN A 62 16.98 -9.09 -0.09
C ASN A 62 16.83 -10.35 -0.95
N ARG A 63 16.86 -10.21 -2.27
CA ARG A 63 16.72 -11.32 -3.22
C ARG A 63 17.84 -12.35 -3.06
N GLU A 64 19.10 -11.91 -2.99
CA GLU A 64 20.26 -12.82 -2.87
C GLU A 64 20.20 -13.64 -1.59
N VAL A 65 19.94 -12.98 -0.46
CA VAL A 65 19.86 -13.62 0.85
C VAL A 65 18.63 -14.52 0.94
N SER A 66 17.48 -14.08 0.43
CA SER A 66 16.27 -14.91 0.36
C SER A 66 16.50 -16.16 -0.48
N SER A 67 17.10 -16.02 -1.67
CA SER A 67 17.36 -17.17 -2.55
C SER A 67 18.30 -18.20 -1.92
N LEU A 68 19.21 -17.77 -1.04
CA LEU A 68 20.16 -18.65 -0.37
C LEU A 68 19.49 -19.64 0.59
N PHE A 69 18.41 -19.21 1.27
CA PHE A 69 17.74 -19.99 2.31
C PHE A 69 16.40 -20.60 1.87
N ILE A 70 15.71 -19.98 0.91
CA ILE A 70 14.36 -20.38 0.48
C ILE A 70 14.40 -21.26 -0.77
N ASP A 71 15.17 -20.85 -1.79
CA ASP A 71 15.22 -21.52 -3.09
C ASP A 71 16.15 -22.73 -3.13
N SER A 72 17.05 -22.86 -2.15
CA SER A 72 17.96 -24.01 -2.01
C SER A 72 17.17 -25.29 -1.74
N SER A 73 17.31 -26.27 -2.63
CA SER A 73 16.76 -27.61 -2.43
C SER A 73 17.69 -28.48 -1.58
N PHE A 74 17.10 -29.40 -0.83
CA PHE A 74 17.81 -30.47 -0.15
C PHE A 74 17.16 -31.82 -0.45
N THR A 75 17.97 -32.87 -0.49
CA THR A 75 17.53 -34.23 -0.75
C THR A 75 17.05 -34.88 0.54
N THR A 76 15.93 -35.60 0.43
CA THR A 76 15.46 -36.49 1.49
C THR A 76 15.74 -37.91 1.03
N SER A 77 16.91 -38.45 1.38
CA SER A 77 17.18 -39.87 1.14
C SER A 77 16.22 -40.69 2.01
N ALA A 78 15.40 -41.51 1.40
CA ALA A 78 14.75 -42.63 2.07
C ALA A 78 15.81 -43.71 2.20
N GLU A 79 16.27 -44.00 3.41
CA GLU A 79 17.41 -44.90 3.66
C GLU A 79 17.18 -46.37 3.25
N ASP A 80 16.02 -46.74 2.67
CA ASP A 80 15.62 -48.16 2.51
C ASP A 80 15.07 -48.55 1.11
N ALA A 81 15.37 -47.83 0.03
CA ALA A 81 15.00 -48.31 -1.31
C ALA A 81 16.04 -47.97 -2.38
N ASP A 82 16.72 -49.00 -2.89
CA ASP A 82 17.69 -49.00 -4.00
C ASP A 82 17.16 -48.44 -5.35
N ASP A 83 15.94 -47.88 -5.38
CA ASP A 83 15.26 -47.37 -6.59
C ASP A 83 14.32 -46.15 -6.30
N ALA A 84 14.47 -45.46 -5.17
CA ALA A 84 13.68 -44.27 -4.88
C ALA A 84 14.33 -43.01 -5.48
N ASP A 85 13.64 -42.36 -6.43
CA ASP A 85 14.00 -41.03 -6.93
C ASP A 85 14.25 -40.08 -5.74
N ASP A 86 15.44 -39.46 -5.68
CA ASP A 86 15.79 -38.47 -4.66
C ASP A 86 14.78 -37.31 -4.72
N VAL A 87 13.82 -37.29 -3.77
CA VAL A 87 12.85 -36.21 -3.68
C VAL A 87 13.55 -34.96 -3.15
N THR A 88 13.65 -33.96 -4.03
CA THR A 88 14.20 -32.65 -3.68
C THR A 88 13.11 -31.74 -3.13
N ILE A 89 13.33 -31.24 -1.91
CA ILE A 89 12.36 -30.40 -1.19
C ILE A 89 12.96 -29.00 -1.00
N LYS A 90 12.13 -27.96 -1.12
CA LYS A 90 12.47 -26.55 -0.85
C LYS A 90 11.94 -26.11 0.52
N PHE A 91 12.28 -24.90 0.96
CA PHE A 91 11.80 -24.34 2.22
C PHE A 91 10.27 -24.41 2.37
N ASP A 92 9.52 -24.01 1.34
CA ASP A 92 8.05 -24.00 1.36
C ASP A 92 7.43 -25.42 1.44
N GLY A 93 8.22 -26.47 1.13
CA GLY A 93 7.79 -27.87 1.16
C GLY A 93 8.04 -28.58 2.49
N ILE A 94 8.49 -27.87 3.53
CA ILE A 94 8.79 -28.45 4.84
C ILE A 94 7.48 -28.71 5.59
N ILE A 95 7.10 -29.98 5.74
CA ILE A 95 5.84 -30.42 6.37
C ILE A 95 6.11 -31.29 7.61
N THR A 96 7.16 -32.10 7.62
CA THR A 96 7.46 -33.05 8.70
C THR A 96 8.64 -32.59 9.55
N MET A 97 8.73 -33.07 10.80
CA MET A 97 9.88 -32.80 11.67
C MET A 97 11.20 -33.32 11.08
N GLU A 98 11.16 -34.40 10.30
CA GLU A 98 12.33 -34.93 9.59
C GLU A 98 12.80 -33.95 8.51
N HIS A 99 11.88 -33.39 7.71
CA HIS A 99 12.22 -32.36 6.71
C HIS A 99 12.85 -31.14 7.39
N PHE A 100 12.32 -30.76 8.56
CA PHE A 100 12.89 -29.66 9.36
C PHE A 100 14.34 -29.94 9.78
N TRP A 101 14.64 -31.11 10.35
CA TRP A 101 16.00 -31.43 10.79
C TRP A 101 16.97 -31.55 9.61
N LYS A 102 16.53 -32.19 8.50
CA LYS A 102 17.29 -32.24 7.25
C LYS A 102 17.58 -30.85 6.70
N TYR A 103 16.61 -29.93 6.73
CA TYR A 103 16.83 -28.53 6.36
C TYR A 103 17.85 -27.84 7.28
N PHE A 104 17.71 -28.00 8.60
CA PHE A 104 18.63 -27.39 9.59
C PHE A 104 20.07 -27.87 9.40
N TYR A 105 20.25 -29.17 9.12
CA TYR A 105 21.56 -29.79 8.97
C TYR A 105 22.20 -29.54 7.59
N ASN A 106 21.45 -29.70 6.49
CA ASN A 106 21.98 -29.64 5.13
C ASN A 106 21.97 -28.24 4.52
N VAL A 107 20.98 -27.42 4.84
CA VAL A 107 20.83 -26.08 4.24
C VAL A 107 21.28 -25.03 5.24
N LEU A 108 20.61 -24.92 6.39
CA LEU A 108 20.81 -23.82 7.30
C LEU A 108 22.25 -23.77 7.82
N CYS A 109 22.77 -24.88 8.36
CA CYS A 109 24.17 -24.94 8.79
C CYS A 109 25.15 -24.70 7.64
N ASP A 110 24.90 -25.23 6.44
CA ASP A 110 25.83 -25.06 5.33
C ASP A 110 25.90 -23.61 4.83
N LYS A 111 24.77 -22.92 4.80
CA LYS A 111 24.66 -21.55 4.32
C LYS A 111 25.05 -20.51 5.37
N LEU A 112 24.82 -20.77 6.66
CA LEU A 112 25.24 -19.86 7.74
C LEU A 112 26.77 -19.79 7.88
N TYR A 113 27.51 -20.84 7.53
CA TYR A 113 28.98 -20.92 7.64
C TYR A 113 29.68 -21.09 6.29
N GLU A 114 29.15 -20.51 5.22
CA GLU A 114 29.82 -20.54 3.91
C GLU A 114 31.20 -19.85 4.02
N THR A 115 32.29 -20.64 4.02
CA THR A 115 33.65 -20.15 4.25
C THR A 115 34.36 -19.84 2.93
N PRO A 116 35.26 -18.83 2.89
CA PRO A 116 36.16 -18.65 1.77
C PRO A 116 37.18 -19.80 1.71
N LEU A 117 37.53 -20.21 0.48
CA LEU A 117 38.48 -21.29 0.13
C LEU A 117 39.95 -21.08 0.60
N ALA A 118 40.22 -20.15 1.52
CA ALA A 118 41.56 -19.83 1.97
C ALA A 118 41.61 -19.49 3.47
N GLY A 119 41.75 -20.52 4.31
CA GLY A 119 42.63 -20.56 5.50
C GLY A 119 42.45 -19.57 6.66
N ASN A 120 41.53 -18.60 6.61
CA ASN A 120 41.25 -17.73 7.76
C ASN A 120 39.99 -18.24 8.48
N GLU A 121 40.22 -18.93 9.61
CA GLU A 121 39.22 -19.63 10.43
C GLU A 121 38.25 -18.71 11.19
N ASN A 122 38.27 -17.40 10.95
CA ASN A 122 37.36 -16.43 11.59
C ASN A 122 36.09 -16.17 10.75
N GLY A 123 35.64 -17.18 10.00
CA GLY A 123 34.51 -17.10 9.08
C GLY A 123 33.20 -16.69 9.75
N SER A 124 32.72 -15.50 9.43
CA SER A 124 31.39 -14.98 9.78
C SER A 124 30.87 -14.06 8.68
N GLU A 125 31.15 -14.43 7.43
CA GLU A 125 30.77 -13.69 6.22
C GLU A 125 29.82 -14.55 5.37
N ILE A 126 28.69 -13.99 4.96
CA ILE A 126 27.76 -14.57 3.99
C ILE A 126 28.04 -13.95 2.62
N LEU A 127 28.10 -14.76 1.56
CA LEU A 127 28.38 -14.29 0.20
C LEU A 127 29.65 -13.42 0.10
N ARG A 128 30.63 -13.65 0.99
CA ARG A 128 31.92 -12.93 1.13
C ARG A 128 31.85 -11.46 1.54
N GLU A 129 30.78 -10.75 1.21
CA GLU A 129 30.68 -9.30 1.42
C GLU A 129 29.74 -8.91 2.58
N ASN A 130 28.87 -9.82 3.02
CA ASN A 130 27.92 -9.56 4.10
C ASN A 130 28.47 -10.10 5.43
N LYS A 131 28.43 -9.30 6.48
CA LYS A 131 28.89 -9.69 7.83
C LYS A 131 27.72 -9.87 8.78
N PHE A 132 27.77 -10.89 9.63
CA PHE A 132 26.81 -11.00 10.73
C PHE A 132 27.03 -9.89 11.76
N LEU A 133 25.94 -9.27 12.22
CA LEU A 133 26.00 -8.33 13.35
C LEU A 133 26.07 -9.05 14.69
N PHE A 134 25.36 -10.17 14.79
CA PHE A 134 25.32 -11.04 15.96
C PHE A 134 25.18 -12.49 15.51
N ARG A 135 25.38 -13.45 16.43
CA ARG A 135 25.28 -14.86 16.08
C ARG A 135 23.86 -15.21 15.64
N PRO A 136 23.66 -16.14 14.70
CA PRO A 136 22.31 -16.64 14.46
C PRO A 136 21.75 -17.29 15.74
N ARG A 137 20.46 -17.07 16.02
CA ARG A 137 19.76 -17.61 17.18
C ARG A 137 18.53 -18.37 16.74
N ALA A 138 18.32 -19.55 17.31
CA ALA A 138 17.05 -20.26 17.21
C ALA A 138 16.28 -20.14 18.52
N ARG A 139 14.97 -19.87 18.43
CA ARG A 139 14.06 -19.77 19.57
C ARG A 139 12.82 -20.61 19.34
N GLN A 140 12.46 -21.43 20.31
CA GLN A 140 11.31 -22.33 20.30
C GLN A 140 10.27 -21.87 21.32
N VAL A 141 9.01 -21.97 20.91
CA VAL A 141 7.83 -21.74 21.75
C VAL A 141 7.06 -23.05 21.91
N ARG A 142 6.65 -23.35 23.13
CA ARG A 142 6.01 -24.61 23.53
C ARG A 142 4.72 -24.36 24.31
N VAL A 143 3.83 -25.36 24.32
CA VAL A 143 2.55 -25.35 25.04
C VAL A 143 2.53 -26.47 26.06
N GLU A 144 1.88 -26.22 27.20
CA GLU A 144 1.74 -27.18 28.29
C GLU A 144 0.93 -28.41 27.83
N GLU A 145 1.23 -29.56 28.42
CA GLU A 145 0.44 -30.76 28.19
C GLU A 145 -0.96 -30.61 28.79
N GLY A 146 -2.00 -30.90 28.01
CA GLY A 146 -3.40 -30.80 28.40
C GLY A 146 -4.14 -29.65 27.70
N HIS A 147 -5.07 -29.03 28.41
CA HIS A 147 -5.94 -27.94 27.93
C HIS A 147 -6.85 -28.26 26.73
N CYS A 148 -6.92 -29.52 26.31
CA CYS A 148 -7.87 -30.03 25.33
C CYS A 148 -8.64 -31.23 25.89
N GLU A 149 -9.94 -31.25 25.63
CA GLU A 149 -10.84 -32.30 26.12
C GLU A 149 -10.85 -33.50 25.17
N ILE A 150 -10.20 -34.59 25.59
CA ILE A 150 -10.29 -35.87 24.89
C ILE A 150 -11.67 -36.49 25.19
N ARG A 151 -12.51 -36.62 24.17
CA ARG A 151 -13.83 -37.26 24.30
C ARG A 151 -13.68 -38.68 24.85
N ASN A 152 -14.61 -39.09 25.72
CA ASN A 152 -14.54 -40.38 26.43
C ASN A 152 -14.33 -41.60 25.52
N GLN A 153 -14.88 -41.56 24.30
CA GLN A 153 -14.74 -42.63 23.30
C GLN A 153 -13.29 -42.85 22.83
N PHE A 154 -12.42 -41.82 22.92
CA PHE A 154 -11.04 -41.86 22.42
C PHE A 154 -9.98 -41.90 23.52
N LYS A 155 -10.37 -41.95 24.81
CA LYS A 155 -9.44 -42.00 25.95
C LYS A 155 -8.54 -43.24 25.96
N GLY A 156 -8.95 -44.32 25.31
CA GLY A 156 -8.11 -45.51 25.13
C GLY A 156 -7.00 -45.33 24.09
N LEU A 157 -7.17 -44.40 23.14
CA LEU A 157 -6.27 -44.18 22.01
C LEU A 157 -5.28 -43.03 22.28
N PHE A 158 -5.76 -41.95 22.91
CA PHE A 158 -4.95 -40.78 23.22
C PHE A 158 -4.82 -40.61 24.72
N ARG A 159 -3.58 -40.63 25.21
CA ARG A 159 -3.23 -40.38 26.62
C ARG A 159 -2.91 -38.91 26.89
N GLU A 160 -2.27 -38.26 25.91
CA GLU A 160 -1.80 -36.88 25.99
C GLU A 160 -2.42 -36.05 24.87
N CYS A 161 -2.66 -34.78 25.15
CA CYS A 161 -3.20 -33.82 24.20
C CYS A 161 -2.53 -32.46 24.39
N TYR A 162 -2.35 -31.71 23.31
CA TYR A 162 -1.74 -30.38 23.34
C TYR A 162 -2.64 -29.40 22.58
N ALA A 163 -3.08 -28.34 23.25
CA ALA A 163 -3.95 -27.33 22.67
C ALA A 163 -3.24 -26.49 21.57
N PRO A 164 -3.99 -25.79 20.70
CA PRO A 164 -3.44 -24.73 19.86
C PRO A 164 -2.70 -23.67 20.70
N TYR A 165 -1.79 -22.93 20.08
CA TYR A 165 -1.01 -21.93 20.81
C TYR A 165 -1.91 -20.78 21.28
N GLU A 166 -1.92 -20.57 22.59
CA GLU A 166 -2.36 -19.33 23.21
C GLU A 166 -1.32 -18.93 24.26
N ILE A 167 -1.11 -17.63 24.44
CA ILE A 167 -0.15 -17.09 25.43
C ILE A 167 -0.43 -17.63 26.84
N ARG A 168 -1.69 -17.97 27.14
CA ARG A 168 -2.11 -18.52 28.46
C ARG A 168 -1.66 -19.96 28.69
N TYR A 169 -1.45 -20.73 27.64
CA TYR A 169 -1.06 -22.15 27.71
C TYR A 169 0.42 -22.37 27.39
N GLU A 170 1.23 -21.31 27.36
CA GLU A 170 2.66 -21.40 27.06
C GLU A 170 3.42 -22.17 28.16
N ASP A 171 4.16 -23.22 27.78
CA ASP A 171 4.96 -24.02 28.70
C ASP A 171 6.25 -23.30 29.11
N LYS A 172 6.34 -22.96 30.39
CA LYS A 172 7.49 -22.28 31.00
C LYS A 172 8.39 -23.22 31.81
N SER A 173 8.13 -24.53 31.78
CA SER A 173 8.86 -25.52 32.57
C SER A 173 10.07 -26.10 31.81
N SER A 174 11.20 -26.30 32.50
CA SER A 174 12.38 -26.89 31.86
C SER A 174 12.13 -28.35 31.46
N PHE A 175 12.55 -28.72 30.24
CA PHE A 175 12.29 -30.04 29.64
C PHE A 175 13.56 -30.75 29.16
N GLY A 176 13.44 -32.02 28.76
CA GLY A 176 14.54 -32.82 28.23
C GLY A 176 15.72 -32.96 29.22
N PRO A 177 16.98 -32.82 28.75
CA PRO A 177 18.19 -32.81 29.58
C PRO A 177 18.29 -31.67 30.62
N LYS A 178 17.43 -30.64 30.55
CA LYS A 178 17.40 -29.48 31.46
C LYS A 178 18.76 -28.75 31.59
N LYS A 179 19.63 -28.86 30.58
CA LYS A 179 20.99 -28.34 30.62
C LYS A 179 21.22 -27.29 29.54
N GLY A 180 21.23 -26.02 29.94
CA GLY A 180 21.44 -24.88 29.04
C GLY A 180 20.14 -24.18 28.64
N THR A 181 20.27 -23.03 27.98
CA THR A 181 19.16 -22.12 27.62
C THR A 181 18.17 -22.73 26.63
N GLN A 182 18.58 -23.75 25.89
CA GLN A 182 17.73 -24.45 24.94
C GLN A 182 16.72 -25.40 25.61
N TRP A 183 16.92 -25.74 26.89
CA TRP A 183 16.06 -26.65 27.65
C TRP A 183 15.36 -25.97 28.83
N SER A 184 15.74 -24.73 29.18
CA SER A 184 15.14 -23.93 30.24
C SER A 184 14.45 -22.68 29.69
N TYR A 185 13.24 -22.40 30.15
CA TYR A 185 12.47 -21.24 29.68
C TYR A 185 13.18 -19.92 30.03
N SER A 186 13.31 -19.06 29.04
CA SER A 186 13.90 -17.73 29.16
C SER A 186 12.84 -16.66 28.88
N LYS A 187 12.86 -15.58 29.67
CA LYS A 187 11.91 -14.47 29.51
C LYS A 187 12.32 -13.55 28.35
N ASP A 188 11.43 -12.65 27.94
CA ASP A 188 11.69 -11.62 26.91
C ASP A 188 13.00 -10.85 27.13
N SER A 189 13.34 -10.52 28.38
CA SER A 189 14.59 -9.82 28.71
C SER A 189 15.86 -10.61 28.38
N GLU A 190 15.78 -11.94 28.31
CA GLU A 190 16.93 -12.83 28.05
C GLU A 190 16.92 -13.29 26.60
N THR A 191 15.75 -13.67 26.07
CA THR A 191 15.61 -14.06 24.67
C THR A 191 15.85 -12.89 23.72
N GLN A 192 15.59 -11.65 24.17
CA GLN A 192 15.57 -10.43 23.36
C GLN A 192 14.63 -10.59 22.15
N GLY A 193 13.59 -11.40 22.32
CA GLY A 193 12.57 -11.61 21.29
C GLY A 193 11.62 -10.42 21.17
N VAL A 194 10.85 -10.42 20.10
CA VAL A 194 9.71 -9.51 19.92
C VAL A 194 8.48 -10.37 19.65
N TYR A 195 7.32 -9.88 20.05
CA TYR A 195 6.05 -10.50 19.67
C TYR A 195 5.95 -10.59 18.14
N TYR A 196 5.44 -11.71 17.65
CA TYR A 196 5.40 -11.99 16.23
C TYR A 196 4.02 -12.52 15.82
N GLU A 197 3.44 -11.89 14.79
CA GLU A 197 2.20 -12.35 14.17
C GLU A 197 2.55 -13.36 13.07
N GLY A 198 2.21 -14.61 13.32
CA GLY A 198 2.41 -15.73 12.42
C GLY A 198 1.25 -15.97 11.46
N GLU A 199 1.34 -17.03 10.66
CA GLU A 199 0.23 -17.45 9.78
C GLU A 199 -0.91 -18.10 10.60
N ILE A 200 -0.56 -18.84 11.66
CA ILE A 200 -1.51 -19.58 12.49
C ILE A 200 -1.86 -18.84 13.79
N ALA A 201 -0.87 -18.23 14.46
CA ALA A 201 -1.06 -17.65 15.79
C ALA A 201 -0.15 -16.46 16.08
N TYR A 202 -0.50 -15.70 17.11
CA TYR A 202 0.30 -14.59 17.63
C TYR A 202 1.22 -15.06 18.76
N TYR A 203 2.53 -15.07 18.54
CA TYR A 203 3.52 -15.67 19.42
C TYR A 203 4.17 -14.66 20.37
N GLY A 204 4.42 -15.11 21.61
CA GLY A 204 5.16 -14.35 22.62
C GLY A 204 6.66 -14.21 22.32
N ALA A 205 7.30 -13.25 22.99
CA ALA A 205 8.74 -12.96 22.88
C ALA A 205 9.65 -13.92 23.66
N GLY A 206 9.12 -14.64 24.66
CA GLY A 206 9.86 -15.62 25.46
C GLY A 206 10.08 -16.95 24.75
N GLY A 207 10.64 -17.92 25.48
CA GLY A 207 10.79 -19.30 25.02
C GLY A 207 12.14 -19.92 25.36
N TYR A 208 12.44 -21.01 24.67
CA TYR A 208 13.69 -21.77 24.79
C TYR A 208 14.59 -21.39 23.62
N TYR A 209 15.85 -21.02 23.86
CA TYR A 209 16.69 -20.53 22.77
C TYR A 209 18.12 -21.03 22.85
N PHE A 210 18.77 -21.08 21.69
CA PHE A 210 20.21 -21.27 21.59
C PHE A 210 20.81 -20.36 20.52
N ASP A 211 22.06 -19.99 20.75
CA ASP A 211 22.88 -19.35 19.75
C ASP A 211 23.65 -20.41 18.99
N PHE A 212 23.68 -20.28 17.67
CA PHE A 212 24.44 -21.20 16.83
C PHE A 212 25.95 -21.13 17.18
N PRO A 213 26.66 -22.29 17.22
CA PRO A 213 28.11 -22.33 17.48
C PRO A 213 28.94 -21.50 16.47
N LYS A 214 30.24 -21.31 16.71
CA LYS A 214 31.06 -20.54 15.75
C LYS A 214 31.45 -21.34 14.51
N ASN A 215 31.62 -22.65 14.66
CA ASN A 215 32.14 -23.52 13.61
C ASN A 215 31.01 -24.35 13.00
N LYS A 216 31.11 -24.60 11.69
CA LYS A 216 30.18 -25.46 10.95
C LYS A 216 30.07 -26.87 11.54
N ALA A 217 31.21 -27.49 11.85
CA ALA A 217 31.26 -28.84 12.44
C ALA A 217 30.57 -28.90 13.80
N ASP A 218 30.87 -27.93 14.68
CA ASP A 218 30.25 -27.84 16.01
C ASP A 218 28.74 -27.58 15.90
N ALA A 219 28.31 -26.73 14.96
CA ALA A 219 26.89 -26.48 14.72
C ALA A 219 26.16 -27.74 14.26
N LYS A 220 26.73 -28.50 13.32
CA LYS A 220 26.15 -29.77 12.85
C LYS A 220 26.04 -30.80 13.97
N ALA A 221 27.10 -30.97 14.77
CA ALA A 221 27.09 -31.87 15.92
C ALA A 221 26.05 -31.42 16.98
N PHE A 222 25.91 -30.10 17.20
CA PHE A 222 24.93 -29.55 18.11
C PHE A 222 23.48 -29.79 17.64
N ILE A 223 23.19 -29.60 16.35
CA ILE A 223 21.86 -29.91 15.79
C ILE A 223 21.53 -31.40 15.92
N GLN A 224 22.50 -32.29 15.68
CA GLN A 224 22.31 -33.73 15.89
C GLN A 224 22.04 -34.10 17.36
N ASP A 225 22.70 -33.42 18.32
CA ASP A 225 22.42 -33.61 19.75
C ASP A 225 21.00 -33.13 20.13
N LEU A 226 20.52 -32.03 19.54
CA LEU A 226 19.15 -31.56 19.74
C LEU A 226 18.11 -32.53 19.16
N GLU A 227 18.38 -33.09 17.99
CA GLU A 227 17.53 -34.09 17.36
C GLU A 227 17.46 -35.37 18.21
N TYR A 228 18.63 -35.88 18.64
CA TYR A 228 18.72 -37.07 19.49
C TYR A 228 17.99 -36.90 20.82
N ASN A 229 18.11 -35.73 21.46
CA ASN A 229 17.44 -35.44 22.72
C ASN A 229 15.98 -34.98 22.56
N THR A 230 15.40 -35.05 21.35
CA THR A 230 14.00 -34.66 21.06
C THR A 230 13.67 -33.23 21.47
N TRP A 231 14.52 -32.27 21.09
CA TRP A 231 14.26 -30.85 21.34
C TRP A 231 12.94 -30.39 20.73
N LEU A 232 12.61 -30.90 19.54
CA LEU A 232 11.27 -30.80 18.98
C LEU A 232 10.40 -31.96 19.46
N ASN A 233 9.24 -31.59 20.01
CA ASN A 233 8.23 -32.53 20.48
C ASN A 233 6.81 -32.06 20.13
N ARG A 234 5.80 -32.88 20.41
CA ARG A 234 4.37 -32.61 20.11
C ARG A 234 3.83 -31.31 20.74
N GLY A 235 4.46 -30.83 21.81
CA GLY A 235 4.13 -29.56 22.47
C GLY A 235 4.77 -28.33 21.81
N THR A 236 5.63 -28.50 20.80
CA THR A 236 6.23 -27.37 20.07
C THR A 236 5.17 -26.70 19.20
N ARG A 237 5.19 -25.36 19.14
CA ARG A 237 4.24 -24.57 18.35
C ARG A 237 4.90 -23.63 17.35
N ALA A 238 6.10 -23.13 17.65
CA ALA A 238 6.88 -22.37 16.69
C ALA A 238 8.37 -22.48 16.96
N VAL A 239 9.16 -22.41 15.91
CA VAL A 239 10.61 -22.20 15.96
C VAL A 239 10.95 -21.01 15.08
N PHE A 240 11.68 -20.04 15.63
CA PHE A 240 12.18 -18.85 14.97
C PHE A 240 13.68 -18.97 14.81
N VAL A 241 14.22 -18.64 13.63
CA VAL A 241 15.65 -18.46 13.40
C VAL A 241 15.88 -17.01 13.02
N ASP A 242 16.54 -16.28 13.91
CA ASP A 242 16.77 -14.85 13.82
C ASP A 242 18.26 -14.56 13.64
N PHE A 243 18.61 -13.81 12.60
CA PHE A 243 19.95 -13.26 12.39
C PHE A 243 19.88 -11.97 11.60
N ALA A 244 20.92 -11.13 11.73
CA ALA A 244 21.05 -9.92 10.95
C ALA A 244 22.42 -9.84 10.30
N ILE A 245 22.43 -9.45 9.03
CA ILE A 245 23.64 -9.23 8.24
C ILE A 245 23.73 -7.78 7.80
N TYR A 246 24.95 -7.26 7.73
CA TYR A 246 25.24 -5.92 7.26
C TYR A 246 26.24 -5.98 6.11
N ASN A 247 25.88 -5.34 5.01
CA ASN A 247 26.74 -5.13 3.86
C ASN A 247 27.36 -3.72 3.97
N CYS A 248 28.67 -3.65 4.22
CA CYS A 248 29.36 -2.38 4.37
C CYS A 248 29.56 -1.63 3.04
N ASN A 249 29.64 -2.33 1.91
CA ASN A 249 29.90 -1.73 0.59
C ASN A 249 28.74 -0.83 0.13
N ILE A 250 27.51 -1.21 0.47
CA ILE A 250 26.28 -0.50 0.08
C ILE A 250 25.48 0.02 1.29
N ASN A 251 25.99 -0.16 2.52
CA ASN A 251 25.37 0.31 3.76
C ASN A 251 23.92 -0.20 3.93
N VAL A 252 23.71 -1.50 3.68
CA VAL A 252 22.41 -2.16 3.82
C VAL A 252 22.47 -3.20 4.93
N LEU A 253 21.54 -3.08 5.87
CA LEU A 253 21.24 -4.06 6.90
C LEU A 253 20.09 -4.94 6.42
N CYS A 254 20.23 -6.25 6.51
CA CYS A 254 19.17 -7.23 6.28
C CYS A 254 18.93 -8.02 7.56
N ALA A 255 17.74 -7.86 8.16
CA ALA A 255 17.26 -8.71 9.24
C ALA A 255 16.48 -9.88 8.63
N VAL A 256 16.86 -11.09 9.01
CA VAL A 256 16.28 -12.34 8.53
C VAL A 256 15.59 -13.04 9.69
N LYS A 257 14.35 -13.46 9.46
CA LYS A 257 13.55 -14.25 10.38
C LYS A 257 12.92 -15.41 9.60
N LEU A 258 13.38 -16.63 9.87
CA LEU A 258 12.75 -17.85 9.37
C LEU A 258 11.86 -18.41 10.47
N VAL A 259 10.62 -18.78 10.14
CA VAL A 259 9.62 -19.22 11.10
C VAL A 259 9.07 -20.56 10.67
N PHE A 260 9.01 -21.49 11.61
CA PHE A 260 8.44 -22.82 11.42
C PHE A 260 7.32 -22.98 12.45
N GLU A 261 6.08 -22.90 12.00
CA GLU A 261 4.91 -23.05 12.86
C GLU A 261 4.44 -24.50 12.87
N PHE A 262 4.18 -25.03 14.05
CA PHE A 262 3.73 -26.40 14.27
C PHE A 262 2.26 -26.35 14.70
N PRO A 263 1.31 -26.36 13.76
CA PRO A 263 -0.11 -26.42 14.11
C PRO A 263 -0.43 -27.66 14.94
N ALA A 264 -1.49 -27.59 15.75
CA ALA A 264 -1.95 -28.72 16.55
C ALA A 264 -2.40 -29.94 15.70
N SER A 265 -2.52 -29.78 14.38
CA SER A 265 -2.76 -30.86 13.41
C SER A 265 -1.54 -31.77 13.18
N GLY A 266 -0.32 -31.33 13.53
CA GLY A 266 0.90 -32.13 13.47
C GLY A 266 1.81 -31.91 12.25
N GLY A 267 1.42 -31.03 11.32
CA GLY A 267 2.31 -30.59 10.23
C GLY A 267 3.23 -29.43 10.64
N ILE A 268 3.95 -28.89 9.66
CA ILE A 268 4.75 -27.65 9.77
C ILE A 268 4.29 -26.67 8.69
N VAL A 269 4.14 -25.41 9.06
CA VAL A 269 3.88 -24.29 8.15
C VAL A 269 5.09 -23.35 8.21
N PRO A 270 5.98 -23.40 7.20
CA PRO A 270 7.14 -22.52 7.13
C PRO A 270 6.73 -21.14 6.61
N SER A 271 7.25 -20.08 7.22
CA SER A 271 7.13 -18.70 6.74
C SER A 271 8.46 -17.96 6.95
N TYR A 272 8.64 -16.84 6.25
CA TYR A 272 9.90 -16.11 6.29
C TYR A 272 9.68 -14.61 6.17
N SER A 273 10.61 -13.84 6.72
CA SER A 273 10.65 -12.38 6.61
C SER A 273 12.09 -11.91 6.40
N PHE A 274 12.34 -11.28 5.25
CA PHE A 274 13.61 -10.63 4.91
C PHE A 274 13.37 -9.12 4.86
N ARG A 275 13.87 -8.41 5.86
CA ARG A 275 13.63 -6.97 6.02
C ARG A 275 14.94 -6.22 5.81
N THR A 276 15.03 -5.46 4.72
CA THR A 276 16.23 -4.72 4.35
C THR A 276 16.06 -3.22 4.57
N VAL A 277 17.03 -2.60 5.22
CA VAL A 277 17.05 -1.17 5.50
C VAL A 277 18.44 -0.58 5.26
N LYS A 278 18.49 0.62 4.68
CA LYS A 278 19.72 1.40 4.61
C LYS A 278 19.96 2.05 5.97
N LEU A 279 21.07 1.68 6.63
CA LEU A 279 21.30 2.02 8.04
C LEU A 279 21.73 3.48 8.20
N TYR A 280 22.88 3.84 7.63
CA TYR A 280 23.37 5.23 7.71
C TYR A 280 22.81 6.08 6.58
N ARG A 281 21.52 6.42 6.65
CA ARG A 281 20.88 7.33 5.68
C ARG A 281 21.49 8.75 5.70
N TYR A 282 22.01 9.16 6.86
CA TYR A 282 22.62 10.47 7.08
C TYR A 282 24.15 10.43 7.17
N ALA A 283 24.79 9.36 6.68
CA ALA A 283 26.24 9.34 6.57
C ALA A 283 26.70 10.50 5.68
N VAL A 284 27.71 11.22 6.16
CA VAL A 284 28.26 12.46 5.59
C VAL A 284 28.72 12.31 4.12
N ALA A 285 28.85 11.08 3.63
CA ALA A 285 29.34 10.76 2.29
C ALA A 285 28.25 10.62 1.19
N ASP A 286 26.96 10.43 1.51
CA ASP A 286 25.90 10.17 0.51
C ASP A 286 25.15 11.44 0.02
N THR A 287 25.90 12.54 -0.10
CA THR A 287 25.57 13.82 -0.75
C THR A 287 24.78 14.85 0.07
N ILE A 288 25.39 16.03 0.26
CA ILE A 288 24.78 17.29 0.74
C ILE A 288 23.43 17.56 0.07
N LEU A 289 23.28 17.14 -1.19
CA LEU A 289 22.05 17.28 -1.97
C LEU A 289 20.83 16.62 -1.31
N SER A 290 20.98 15.41 -0.76
CA SER A 290 19.89 14.70 -0.08
C SER A 290 19.46 15.43 1.20
N LEU A 291 20.43 15.92 1.98
CA LEU A 291 20.19 16.71 3.18
C LEU A 291 19.49 18.03 2.84
N VAL A 292 19.97 18.75 1.82
CA VAL A 292 19.34 19.99 1.33
C VAL A 292 17.92 19.71 0.84
N GLY A 293 17.70 18.61 0.12
CA GLY A 293 16.37 18.18 -0.32
C GLY A 293 15.41 17.96 0.86
N MET A 294 15.84 17.20 1.88
CA MET A 294 15.06 16.96 3.10
C MET A 294 14.74 18.24 3.85
N CYS A 295 15.74 19.11 4.09
CA CYS A 295 15.52 20.41 4.73
C CYS A 295 14.53 21.26 3.93
N THR A 296 14.62 21.24 2.61
CA THR A 296 13.70 21.98 1.73
C THR A 296 12.28 21.44 1.80
N VAL A 297 12.10 20.11 1.82
CA VAL A 297 10.78 19.47 2.01
C VAL A 297 10.18 19.87 3.37
N VAL A 298 10.97 19.87 4.45
CA VAL A 298 10.51 20.31 5.77
C VAL A 298 10.10 21.79 5.74
N MET A 299 10.85 22.65 5.06
CA MET A 299 10.47 24.06 4.88
C MET A 299 9.15 24.22 4.14
N PHE A 300 8.87 23.41 3.12
CA PHE A 300 7.57 23.40 2.44
C PHE A 300 6.44 22.90 3.35
N ILE A 301 6.67 21.86 4.16
CA ILE A 301 5.68 21.38 5.13
C ILE A 301 5.34 22.49 6.13
N VAL A 302 6.34 23.23 6.63
CA VAL A 302 6.11 24.39 7.51
C VAL A 302 5.32 25.48 6.79
N TYR A 303 5.68 25.82 5.55
CA TYR A 303 4.95 26.80 4.74
C TYR A 303 3.48 26.41 4.56
N PHE A 304 3.19 25.18 4.13
CA PHE A 304 1.82 24.68 3.97
C PHE A 304 1.08 24.59 5.31
N THR A 305 1.77 24.28 6.42
CA THR A 305 1.17 24.29 7.76
C THR A 305 0.68 25.68 8.14
N LEU A 306 1.47 26.73 7.87
CA LEU A 306 1.05 28.11 8.11
C LEU A 306 -0.16 28.50 7.25
N GLU A 307 -0.18 28.10 5.98
CA GLU A 307 -1.31 28.33 5.07
C GLU A 307 -2.59 27.65 5.58
N GLU A 308 -2.51 26.37 5.96
CA GLU A 308 -3.66 25.61 6.45
C GLU A 308 -4.16 26.10 7.83
N ILE A 309 -3.27 26.53 8.72
CA ILE A 309 -3.70 27.13 10.01
C ILE A 309 -4.54 28.39 9.77
N LEU A 310 -4.20 29.20 8.76
CA LEU A 310 -4.99 30.38 8.40
C LEU A 310 -6.36 29.99 7.83
N GLU A 311 -6.42 28.98 6.96
CA GLU A 311 -7.70 28.48 6.41
C GLU A 311 -8.60 27.88 7.49
N ILE A 312 -8.03 27.07 8.39
CA ILE A 312 -8.76 26.46 9.52
C ILE A 312 -9.22 27.55 10.49
N SER A 313 -8.42 28.58 10.76
CA SER A 313 -8.82 29.70 11.61
C SER A 313 -10.02 30.46 11.04
N TYR A 314 -10.06 30.65 9.72
CA TYR A 314 -11.13 31.36 9.02
C TYR A 314 -12.41 30.52 8.88
N PHE A 315 -12.31 29.29 8.35
CA PHE A 315 -13.47 28.42 8.05
C PHE A 315 -13.90 27.54 9.23
N ARG A 316 -13.06 27.38 10.27
CA ARG A 316 -13.31 26.54 11.46
C ARG A 316 -13.76 25.13 11.05
N LEU A 317 -14.89 24.66 11.57
CA LEU A 317 -15.42 23.32 11.30
C LEU A 317 -15.91 23.14 9.85
N ARG A 318 -16.21 24.22 9.13
CA ARG A 318 -16.62 24.13 7.72
C ARG A 318 -15.48 23.65 6.83
N TYR A 319 -14.22 23.77 7.28
CA TYR A 319 -13.04 23.30 6.58
C TYR A 319 -13.11 21.79 6.24
N PHE A 320 -13.47 20.95 7.21
CA PHE A 320 -13.55 19.48 7.07
C PHE A 320 -14.77 18.97 6.28
N THR A 321 -15.48 19.86 5.58
CA THR A 321 -16.57 19.45 4.69
C THR A 321 -16.11 19.36 3.23
N LYS A 322 -14.92 19.91 2.92
CA LYS A 322 -14.35 19.89 1.58
C LYS A 322 -13.29 18.79 1.46
N PHE A 323 -13.49 17.86 0.54
CA PHE A 323 -12.58 16.75 0.27
C PHE A 323 -11.11 17.17 0.10
N TRP A 324 -10.82 18.23 -0.67
CA TRP A 324 -9.45 18.67 -0.90
C TRP A 324 -8.76 19.18 0.36
N ASN A 325 -9.51 19.76 1.29
CA ASN A 325 -9.01 20.25 2.56
C ASN A 325 -8.61 19.06 3.44
N ASP A 326 -9.38 17.97 3.42
CA ASP A 326 -9.04 16.74 4.13
C ASP A 326 -7.77 16.09 3.57
N VAL A 327 -7.58 16.12 2.24
CA VAL A 327 -6.34 15.66 1.59
C VAL A 327 -5.15 16.54 1.99
N ASP A 328 -5.31 17.86 1.98
CA ASP A 328 -4.28 18.82 2.38
C ASP A 328 -3.86 18.61 3.85
N PHE A 329 -4.83 18.44 4.74
CA PHE A 329 -4.60 18.07 6.14
C PHE A 329 -3.90 16.71 6.30
N GLY A 330 -4.30 15.70 5.52
CA GLY A 330 -3.69 14.37 5.54
C GLY A 330 -2.22 14.38 5.14
N ILE A 331 -1.86 15.18 4.12
CA ILE A 331 -0.46 15.38 3.71
C ILE A 331 0.35 16.02 4.86
N LEU A 332 -0.19 17.04 5.52
CA LEU A 332 0.48 17.69 6.66
C LEU A 332 0.65 16.73 7.85
N LEU A 333 -0.39 15.98 8.20
CA LEU A 333 -0.35 15.01 9.29
C LEU A 333 0.75 13.96 9.05
N LEU A 334 0.77 13.34 7.87
CA LEU A 334 1.82 12.39 7.50
C LEU A 334 3.19 13.06 7.46
N GLY A 335 3.28 14.32 7.06
CA GLY A 335 4.54 15.07 7.01
C GLY A 335 5.16 15.28 8.37
N TRP A 336 4.37 15.73 9.34
CA TRP A 336 4.83 15.90 10.72
C TRP A 336 5.14 14.57 11.39
N CYS A 337 4.37 13.51 11.13
CA CYS A 337 4.68 12.15 11.59
C CYS A 337 6.01 11.64 11.04
N ASN A 338 6.25 11.79 9.72
CA ASN A 338 7.52 11.42 9.08
C ASN A 338 8.68 12.23 9.67
N PHE A 339 8.54 13.54 9.83
CA PHE A 339 9.57 14.39 10.43
C PHE A 339 9.88 13.99 11.87
N GLY A 340 8.86 13.73 12.68
CA GLY A 340 9.03 13.28 14.07
C GLY A 340 9.77 11.93 14.16
N LEU A 341 9.40 10.96 13.32
CA LEU A 341 10.07 9.67 13.27
C LEU A 341 11.51 9.76 12.76
N ALA A 342 11.75 10.57 11.72
CA ALA A 342 13.09 10.84 11.21
C ALA A 342 13.98 11.52 12.28
N LEU A 343 13.42 12.45 13.07
CA LEU A 343 14.12 13.07 14.19
C LEU A 343 14.45 12.06 15.29
N VAL A 344 13.53 11.18 15.65
CA VAL A 344 13.77 10.11 16.64
C VAL A 344 14.89 9.18 16.17
N ILE A 345 14.88 8.78 14.90
CA ILE A 345 15.94 7.99 14.27
C ILE A 345 17.26 8.75 14.36
N ALA A 346 17.31 10.01 13.91
CA ALA A 346 18.52 10.83 13.91
C ALA A 346 19.09 11.09 15.32
N LEU A 347 18.25 11.22 16.36
CA LEU A 347 18.68 11.43 17.74
C LEU A 347 19.14 10.13 18.41
N LYS A 348 18.44 9.01 18.19
CA LYS A 348 18.71 7.72 18.82
C LYS A 348 19.85 6.95 18.15
N GLU A 349 20.05 7.17 16.85
CA GLU A 349 21.09 6.53 16.04
C GLU A 349 22.28 7.45 15.77
N ARG A 350 22.43 8.54 16.54
CA ARG A 350 23.67 9.31 16.49
C ARG A 350 24.85 8.36 16.68
N PRO A 351 25.95 8.56 15.91
CA PRO A 351 27.17 7.79 16.06
C PRO A 351 27.83 8.17 17.39
N SER A 352 27.25 7.69 18.47
CA SER A 352 27.96 7.53 19.71
C SER A 352 28.61 6.15 19.64
N SER A 353 29.82 6.03 20.17
CA SER A 353 30.54 4.75 20.33
C SER A 353 29.63 3.65 20.90
N LYS A 354 28.60 4.04 21.67
CA LYS A 354 27.55 3.16 22.18
C LYS A 354 26.80 2.34 21.13
N LEU A 355 26.56 2.79 19.90
CA LEU A 355 25.86 1.95 18.91
C LEU A 355 26.76 0.81 18.40
N GLU A 356 28.04 1.11 18.16
CA GLU A 356 29.04 0.08 17.85
C GLU A 356 29.27 -0.83 19.06
N ASP A 357 29.37 -0.29 20.28
CA ASP A 357 29.53 -1.06 21.51
C ASP A 357 28.29 -1.94 21.82
N THR A 358 27.07 -1.44 21.56
CA THR A 358 25.81 -2.18 21.76
C THR A 358 25.54 -3.18 20.64
N MET A 359 25.94 -2.91 19.38
CA MET A 359 25.87 -3.88 18.29
C MET A 359 26.98 -4.95 18.41
N SER A 360 28.11 -4.61 19.04
CA SER A 360 29.19 -5.56 19.35
C SER A 360 28.93 -6.34 20.64
N ALA A 361 27.97 -5.92 21.47
CA ALA A 361 27.53 -6.66 22.65
C ALA A 361 26.65 -7.85 22.20
N PRO A 362 27.11 -9.10 22.35
CA PRO A 362 26.44 -10.27 21.77
C PRO A 362 25.05 -10.55 22.36
N GLU A 363 24.73 -9.98 23.53
CA GLU A 363 23.55 -10.34 24.32
C GLU A 363 22.33 -9.42 24.11
N GLU A 364 22.50 -8.18 23.63
CA GLU A 364 21.41 -7.18 23.51
C GLU A 364 21.06 -6.77 22.05
N GLY A 365 21.76 -7.30 21.06
CA GLY A 365 21.66 -6.84 19.66
C GLY A 365 20.32 -7.16 18.95
N TYR A 366 19.70 -8.30 19.22
CA TYR A 366 18.54 -8.81 18.46
C TYR A 366 17.33 -7.86 18.50
N LYS A 367 16.88 -7.53 19.71
CA LYS A 367 15.73 -6.64 19.95
C LYS A 367 15.98 -5.24 19.40
N VAL A 368 17.21 -4.74 19.56
CA VAL A 368 17.61 -3.43 19.06
C VAL A 368 17.52 -3.38 17.54
N VAL A 369 18.02 -4.41 16.84
CA VAL A 369 17.97 -4.50 15.38
C VAL A 369 16.53 -4.64 14.88
N GLU A 370 15.69 -5.45 15.52
CA GLU A 370 14.29 -5.60 15.11
C GLU A 370 13.53 -4.27 15.20
N TYR A 371 13.67 -3.53 16.32
CA TYR A 371 13.06 -2.21 16.47
C TYR A 371 13.68 -1.14 15.55
N LEU A 372 14.97 -1.24 15.25
CA LEU A 372 15.65 -0.38 14.29
C LEU A 372 15.06 -0.57 12.90
N VAL A 373 14.99 -1.81 12.41
CA VAL A 373 14.41 -2.15 11.12
C VAL A 373 12.94 -1.72 11.06
N ALA A 374 12.16 -1.98 12.11
CA ALA A 374 10.76 -1.57 12.18
C ALA A 374 10.55 -0.05 12.09
N ARG A 375 11.38 0.76 12.76
CA ARG A 375 11.32 2.23 12.65
C ARG A 375 11.63 2.72 11.24
N HIS A 376 12.64 2.13 10.60
CA HIS A 376 13.04 2.48 9.23
C HIS A 376 12.01 2.04 8.18
N GLU A 377 11.33 0.92 8.39
CA GLU A 377 10.23 0.45 7.55
C GLU A 377 8.98 1.34 7.70
N LEU A 378 8.60 1.67 8.94
CA LEU A 378 7.48 2.58 9.22
C LEU A 378 7.72 3.95 8.57
N LEU A 379 8.94 4.48 8.64
CA LEU A 379 9.31 5.71 7.94
C LEU A 379 9.12 5.58 6.42
N GLY A 380 9.51 4.46 5.83
CA GLY A 380 9.29 4.18 4.40
C GLY A 380 7.81 4.11 4.04
N GLN A 381 7.01 3.39 4.82
CA GLN A 381 5.56 3.24 4.61
C GLN A 381 4.83 4.60 4.74
N LEU A 382 5.12 5.38 5.78
CA LEU A 382 4.55 6.72 5.96
C LEU A 382 4.94 7.66 4.84
N THR A 383 6.19 7.59 4.36
CA THR A 383 6.64 8.39 3.21
C THR A 383 5.92 7.97 1.92
N ALA A 384 5.69 6.67 1.71
CA ALA A 384 4.95 6.16 0.55
C ALA A 384 3.47 6.60 0.55
N TYR A 385 2.80 6.54 1.71
CA TYR A 385 1.43 7.08 1.83
C TYR A 385 1.38 8.59 1.57
N MET A 386 2.36 9.34 2.08
CA MET A 386 2.48 10.77 1.76
C MET A 386 2.66 11.01 0.26
N PHE A 387 3.55 10.25 -0.39
CA PHE A 387 3.77 10.33 -1.84
C PHE A 387 2.50 10.08 -2.63
N PHE A 388 1.72 9.07 -2.24
CA PHE A 388 0.44 8.78 -2.85
C PHE A 388 -0.55 9.96 -2.74
N LEU A 389 -0.70 10.57 -1.56
CA LEU A 389 -1.58 11.73 -1.38
C LEU A 389 -1.09 12.97 -2.15
N VAL A 390 0.21 13.21 -2.20
CA VAL A 390 0.82 14.28 -3.01
C VAL A 390 0.52 14.07 -4.50
N CYS A 391 0.58 12.83 -4.99
CA CYS A 391 0.18 12.50 -6.36
C CYS A 391 -1.32 12.74 -6.59
N ILE A 392 -2.19 12.34 -5.66
CA ILE A 392 -3.64 12.61 -5.75
C ILE A 392 -3.93 14.11 -5.79
N LYS A 393 -3.23 14.91 -4.98
CA LYS A 393 -3.40 16.37 -4.94
C LYS A 393 -3.07 17.04 -6.28
N VAL A 394 -2.28 16.42 -7.17
CA VAL A 394 -2.08 16.92 -8.55
C VAL A 394 -3.41 17.02 -9.30
N ILE A 395 -4.35 16.10 -9.05
CA ILE A 395 -5.69 16.07 -9.69
C ILE A 395 -6.47 17.37 -9.40
N LYS A 396 -6.30 17.98 -8.21
CA LYS A 396 -6.90 19.29 -7.84
C LYS A 396 -6.58 20.39 -8.85
N TYR A 397 -5.42 20.31 -9.50
CA TYR A 397 -4.96 21.30 -10.48
C TYR A 397 -5.30 20.92 -11.92
N THR A 398 -5.90 19.74 -12.15
CA THR A 398 -6.38 19.33 -13.49
C THR A 398 -7.70 19.99 -13.89
N ASP A 399 -8.41 20.61 -12.94
CA ASP A 399 -9.60 21.46 -13.15
C ASP A 399 -9.34 22.67 -14.08
N LEU A 400 -8.09 22.90 -14.47
CA LEU A 400 -7.71 23.89 -15.47
C LEU A 400 -8.10 23.47 -16.89
N ASN A 401 -8.36 22.18 -17.12
CA ASN A 401 -8.84 21.66 -18.38
C ASN A 401 -10.36 21.41 -18.32
N LYS A 402 -11.11 21.94 -19.31
CA LYS A 402 -12.56 21.75 -19.44
C LYS A 402 -12.95 20.27 -19.42
N SER A 403 -12.27 19.43 -20.21
CA SER A 403 -12.59 18.00 -20.29
C SER A 403 -12.42 17.26 -18.96
N MET A 404 -11.39 17.61 -18.18
CA MET A 404 -11.14 16.99 -16.87
C MET A 404 -12.13 17.49 -15.81
N THR A 405 -12.52 18.76 -15.89
CA THR A 405 -13.53 19.35 -15.00
C THR A 405 -14.88 18.65 -15.13
N ILE A 406 -15.30 18.32 -16.36
CA ILE A 406 -16.53 17.56 -16.61
C ILE A 406 -16.44 16.19 -15.91
N ILE A 407 -15.33 15.47 -16.04
CA ILE A 407 -15.14 14.17 -15.38
C ILE A 407 -15.24 14.30 -13.86
N TYR A 408 -14.54 15.27 -13.26
CA TYR A 408 -14.56 15.48 -11.81
C TYR A 408 -15.96 15.83 -11.28
N LEU A 409 -16.65 16.76 -11.93
CA LEU A 409 -18.02 17.15 -11.55
C LEU A 409 -19.00 15.98 -11.70
N SER A 410 -18.84 15.16 -12.73
CA SER A 410 -19.64 13.96 -12.95
C SER A 410 -19.49 12.96 -11.80
N VAL A 411 -18.25 12.70 -11.37
CA VAL A 411 -17.94 11.85 -10.22
C VAL A 411 -18.52 12.43 -8.93
N GLY A 412 -18.35 13.73 -8.69
CA GLY A 412 -18.90 14.39 -7.50
C GLY A 412 -20.43 14.32 -7.42
N ARG A 413 -21.11 14.47 -8.57
CA ARG A 413 -22.58 14.41 -8.67
C ARG A 413 -23.12 13.01 -8.44
N CYS A 414 -22.48 11.99 -9.03
CA CYS A 414 -22.92 10.60 -8.86
C CYS A 414 -22.42 9.94 -7.58
N PHE A 415 -21.47 10.56 -6.84
CA PHE A 415 -20.82 9.96 -5.69
C PHE A 415 -21.80 9.35 -4.68
N LYS A 416 -22.89 10.05 -4.33
CA LYS A 416 -23.89 9.52 -3.38
C LYS A 416 -24.60 8.27 -3.91
N ILE A 417 -24.95 8.25 -5.20
CA ILE A 417 -25.62 7.11 -5.85
C ILE A 417 -24.62 5.95 -5.97
N VAL A 418 -23.40 6.23 -6.44
CA VAL A 418 -22.32 5.25 -6.56
C VAL A 418 -21.95 4.67 -5.19
N ALA A 419 -21.85 5.48 -4.14
CA ALA A 419 -21.56 5.02 -2.79
C ALA A 419 -22.64 4.07 -2.28
N GLY A 420 -23.92 4.41 -2.45
CA GLY A 420 -25.04 3.51 -2.12
C GLY A 420 -24.99 2.21 -2.93
N TYR A 421 -24.61 2.31 -4.20
CA TYR A 421 -24.45 1.15 -5.07
C TYR A 421 -23.28 0.23 -4.68
N LEU A 422 -22.14 0.80 -4.28
CA LEU A 422 -20.97 0.06 -3.79
C LEU A 422 -21.30 -0.74 -2.53
N VAL A 423 -22.20 -0.26 -1.67
CA VAL A 423 -22.69 -1.03 -0.51
C VAL A 423 -23.43 -2.28 -0.97
N ILE A 424 -24.30 -2.17 -1.98
CA ILE A 424 -25.00 -3.33 -2.55
C ILE A 424 -23.99 -4.32 -3.15
N MET A 425 -23.02 -3.81 -3.92
CA MET A 425 -21.94 -4.62 -4.50
C MET A 425 -21.14 -5.35 -3.41
N ALA A 426 -20.76 -4.67 -2.33
CA ALA A 426 -20.01 -5.25 -1.23
C ALA A 426 -20.79 -6.38 -0.53
N ILE A 427 -22.10 -6.22 -0.33
CA ILE A 427 -22.96 -7.27 0.25
C ILE A 427 -22.95 -8.52 -0.63
N VAL A 428 -23.14 -8.36 -1.95
CA VAL A 428 -23.15 -9.48 -2.89
C VAL A 428 -21.78 -10.18 -2.93
N VAL A 429 -20.69 -9.43 -3.06
CA VAL A 429 -19.33 -9.99 -3.09
C VAL A 429 -19.01 -10.72 -1.79
N THR A 430 -19.39 -10.16 -0.63
CA THR A 430 -19.19 -10.81 0.67
C THR A 430 -20.01 -12.09 0.80
N ALA A 431 -21.26 -12.11 0.30
CA ALA A 431 -22.08 -13.31 0.31
C ALA A 431 -21.43 -14.45 -0.51
N PHE A 432 -20.87 -14.14 -1.68
CA PHE A 432 -20.12 -15.11 -2.48
C PHE A 432 -18.77 -15.50 -1.85
N ALA A 433 -18.08 -14.58 -1.18
CA ALA A 433 -16.86 -14.88 -0.45
C ALA A 433 -17.11 -15.85 0.72
N VAL A 434 -18.21 -15.67 1.46
CA VAL A 434 -18.63 -16.60 2.52
C VAL A 434 -19.08 -17.94 1.94
N LEU A 435 -19.81 -17.94 0.82
CA LEU A 435 -20.17 -19.18 0.11
C LEU A 435 -18.91 -19.96 -0.31
N GLY A 436 -17.92 -19.27 -0.88
CA GLY A 436 -16.64 -19.86 -1.28
C GLY A 436 -15.82 -20.36 -0.09
N TYR A 437 -15.81 -19.63 1.04
CA TYR A 437 -15.18 -20.08 2.28
C TYR A 437 -15.80 -21.40 2.78
N CYS A 438 -17.13 -21.49 2.80
CA CYS A 438 -17.82 -22.71 3.24
C CYS A 438 -17.61 -23.89 2.28
N ALA A 439 -17.55 -23.65 0.98
CA ALA A 439 -17.42 -24.71 -0.02
C ALA A 439 -15.98 -25.18 -0.24
N PHE A 440 -15.03 -24.25 -0.31
CA PHE A 440 -13.64 -24.52 -0.75
C PHE A 440 -12.61 -24.31 0.36
N GLY A 441 -12.95 -23.66 1.47
CA GLY A 441 -11.98 -23.21 2.47
C GLY A 441 -11.20 -24.32 3.18
N ALA A 442 -11.74 -25.54 3.22
CA ALA A 442 -11.02 -26.69 3.76
C ALA A 442 -9.91 -27.23 2.85
N GLN A 443 -9.94 -26.92 1.55
CA GLN A 443 -9.05 -27.53 0.55
C GLN A 443 -8.20 -26.50 -0.20
N VAL A 444 -8.66 -25.24 -0.32
CA VAL A 444 -7.99 -24.20 -1.11
C VAL A 444 -7.56 -23.04 -0.22
N LYS A 445 -6.26 -22.75 -0.16
CA LYS A 445 -5.67 -21.68 0.66
C LYS A 445 -6.30 -20.30 0.39
N GLY A 446 -6.66 -20.00 -0.86
CA GLY A 446 -7.34 -18.74 -1.21
C GLY A 446 -8.71 -18.55 -0.53
N PHE A 447 -9.34 -19.60 -0.03
CA PHE A 447 -10.63 -19.56 0.65
C PHE A 447 -10.55 -19.99 2.12
N SER A 448 -9.34 -20.11 2.70
CA SER A 448 -9.12 -20.68 4.04
C SER A 448 -9.59 -19.79 5.19
N THR A 449 -9.67 -18.47 4.97
CA THR A 449 -10.24 -17.49 5.92
C THR A 449 -11.27 -16.63 5.22
N VAL A 450 -12.13 -15.95 5.99
CA VAL A 450 -13.14 -15.03 5.42
C VAL A 450 -12.48 -13.83 4.73
N ASN A 451 -11.33 -13.38 5.21
CA ASN A 451 -10.59 -12.28 4.59
C ASN A 451 -9.92 -12.74 3.30
N ASP A 452 -9.30 -13.92 3.30
CA ASP A 452 -8.70 -14.49 2.10
C ASP A 452 -9.76 -14.82 1.04
N SER A 453 -10.93 -15.31 1.45
CA SER A 453 -12.04 -15.57 0.54
C SER A 453 -12.60 -14.28 -0.09
N LEU A 454 -12.63 -13.17 0.67
CA LEU A 454 -12.99 -11.86 0.13
C LEU A 454 -11.96 -11.36 -0.89
N LEU A 455 -10.67 -11.49 -0.58
CA LEU A 455 -9.59 -11.16 -1.52
C LEU A 455 -9.65 -12.04 -2.76
N SER A 456 -9.90 -13.34 -2.62
CA SER A 456 -10.07 -14.28 -3.72
C SER A 456 -11.29 -13.95 -4.57
N ALA A 457 -12.41 -13.53 -3.97
CA ALA A 457 -13.59 -13.08 -4.72
C ALA A 457 -13.28 -11.81 -5.55
N LEU A 458 -12.51 -10.86 -5.00
CA LEU A 458 -12.02 -9.69 -5.75
C LEU A 458 -11.02 -10.06 -6.85
N ARG A 459 -10.16 -11.06 -6.62
CA ARG A 459 -9.24 -11.58 -7.65
C ARG A 459 -9.98 -12.26 -8.80
N ILE A 460 -11.06 -12.99 -8.51
CA ILE A 460 -11.96 -13.54 -9.55
C ILE A 460 -12.54 -12.40 -10.42
N LEU A 461 -12.93 -11.27 -9.82
CA LEU A 461 -13.40 -10.10 -10.57
C LEU A 461 -12.31 -9.52 -11.50
N MET A 462 -11.04 -9.57 -11.10
CA MET A 462 -9.89 -9.19 -11.93
C MET A 462 -9.49 -10.28 -12.95
N ARG A 463 -10.22 -11.41 -13.00
CA ARG A 463 -9.93 -12.59 -13.82
C ARG A 463 -8.56 -13.23 -13.49
N ASP A 464 -8.11 -13.09 -12.25
CA ASP A 464 -6.90 -13.72 -11.71
C ASP A 464 -7.31 -14.79 -10.70
N PHE A 465 -7.48 -16.04 -11.13
CA PHE A 465 -7.90 -17.12 -10.23
C PHE A 465 -7.43 -18.48 -10.73
N ASP A 466 -7.08 -19.37 -9.79
CA ASP A 466 -6.73 -20.74 -10.09
C ASP A 466 -7.98 -21.62 -10.14
N PHE A 467 -8.61 -21.68 -11.31
CA PHE A 467 -9.80 -22.50 -11.55
C PHE A 467 -9.54 -24.00 -11.29
N ARG A 468 -8.35 -24.50 -11.61
CA ARG A 468 -8.05 -25.93 -11.51
C ARG A 468 -8.06 -26.39 -10.07
N SER A 469 -7.50 -25.58 -9.17
CA SER A 469 -7.53 -25.88 -7.73
C SER A 469 -8.96 -26.05 -7.19
N LEU A 470 -9.92 -25.26 -7.70
CA LEU A 470 -11.33 -25.34 -7.30
C LEU A 470 -12.04 -26.53 -7.95
N GLU A 471 -11.78 -26.77 -9.23
CA GLU A 471 -12.37 -27.90 -9.97
C GLU A 471 -12.01 -29.25 -9.36
N HIS A 472 -10.79 -29.38 -8.80
CA HIS A 472 -10.35 -30.57 -8.10
C HIS A 472 -11.13 -30.85 -6.79
N VAL A 473 -11.71 -29.84 -6.16
CA VAL A 473 -12.54 -30.00 -4.95
C VAL A 473 -13.92 -30.53 -5.32
N ASP A 474 -14.62 -29.82 -6.19
CA ASP A 474 -15.92 -30.18 -6.71
C ASP A 474 -16.13 -29.50 -8.06
N GLN A 475 -16.08 -30.27 -9.13
CA GLN A 475 -16.24 -29.79 -10.50
C GLN A 475 -17.61 -29.15 -10.76
N SER A 476 -18.69 -29.77 -10.24
CA SER A 476 -20.06 -29.32 -10.50
C SER A 476 -20.36 -28.03 -9.76
N PHE A 477 -20.04 -27.98 -8.47
CA PHE A 477 -20.25 -26.79 -7.65
C PHE A 477 -19.35 -25.64 -8.10
N THR A 478 -18.09 -25.90 -8.45
CA THR A 478 -17.16 -24.87 -8.95
C THR A 478 -17.68 -24.22 -10.22
N THR A 479 -18.15 -25.02 -11.18
CA THR A 479 -18.72 -24.49 -12.42
C THR A 479 -19.94 -23.62 -12.13
N PHE A 480 -20.85 -24.08 -11.27
CA PHE A 480 -22.03 -23.32 -10.86
C PHE A 480 -21.67 -22.01 -10.16
N PHE A 481 -20.80 -22.07 -9.15
CA PHE A 481 -20.33 -20.92 -8.39
C PHE A 481 -19.69 -19.88 -9.31
N PHE A 482 -18.80 -20.31 -10.20
CA PHE A 482 -18.06 -19.42 -11.07
C PHE A 482 -18.96 -18.75 -12.12
N VAL A 483 -19.84 -19.52 -12.77
CA VAL A 483 -20.79 -18.99 -13.77
C VAL A 483 -21.75 -18.01 -13.10
N LEU A 484 -22.30 -18.36 -11.94
CA LEU A 484 -23.22 -17.49 -11.22
C LEU A 484 -22.55 -16.21 -10.72
N PHE A 485 -21.35 -16.32 -10.12
CA PHE A 485 -20.58 -15.17 -9.65
C PHE A 485 -20.21 -14.24 -10.80
N THR A 486 -19.66 -14.79 -11.89
CA THR A 486 -19.27 -14.01 -13.07
C THR A 486 -20.48 -13.32 -13.69
N CYS A 487 -21.61 -14.03 -13.80
CA CYS A 487 -22.84 -13.45 -14.34
C CYS A 487 -23.36 -12.30 -13.48
N MET A 488 -23.45 -12.51 -12.16
CA MET A 488 -23.91 -11.48 -11.22
C MET A 488 -22.95 -10.29 -11.18
N VAL A 489 -21.66 -10.50 -11.00
CA VAL A 489 -20.72 -9.38 -10.79
C VAL A 489 -20.42 -8.65 -12.11
N ILE A 490 -20.21 -9.35 -13.22
CA ILE A 490 -19.88 -8.69 -14.49
C ILE A 490 -21.15 -8.14 -15.16
N PHE A 491 -22.15 -8.97 -15.42
CA PHE A 491 -23.30 -8.53 -16.22
C PHE A 491 -24.31 -7.70 -15.45
N VAL A 492 -24.43 -7.87 -14.14
CA VAL A 492 -25.36 -7.06 -13.33
C VAL A 492 -24.60 -5.94 -12.62
N LEU A 493 -23.57 -6.27 -11.83
CA LEU A 493 -22.99 -5.26 -10.95
C LEU A 493 -22.14 -4.22 -11.70
N LEU A 494 -21.23 -4.69 -12.55
CA LEU A 494 -20.33 -3.80 -13.28
C LEU A 494 -21.05 -2.97 -14.35
N THR A 495 -21.98 -3.58 -15.11
CA THR A 495 -22.73 -2.85 -16.14
C THR A 495 -23.60 -1.75 -15.55
N MET A 496 -24.23 -1.99 -14.40
CA MET A 496 -25.06 -0.98 -13.73
C MET A 496 -24.19 0.14 -13.14
N LEU A 497 -23.01 -0.16 -12.58
CA LEU A 497 -22.06 0.86 -12.14
C LEU A 497 -21.64 1.76 -13.31
N VAL A 498 -21.29 1.17 -14.46
CA VAL A 498 -20.94 1.93 -15.67
C VAL A 498 -22.11 2.78 -16.14
N ALA A 499 -23.34 2.24 -16.13
CA ALA A 499 -24.53 2.99 -16.52
C ALA A 499 -24.80 4.21 -15.63
N ILE A 500 -24.63 4.08 -14.31
CA ILE A 500 -24.77 5.20 -13.35
C ILE A 500 -23.75 6.30 -13.65
N VAL A 501 -22.48 5.93 -13.84
CA VAL A 501 -21.41 6.89 -14.14
C VAL A 501 -21.64 7.56 -15.49
N PHE A 502 -22.08 6.81 -16.50
CA PHE A 502 -22.34 7.33 -17.83
C PHE A 502 -23.53 8.30 -17.88
N HIS A 503 -24.59 8.02 -17.12
CA HIS A 503 -25.70 8.95 -16.97
C HIS A 503 -25.25 10.28 -16.35
N ALA A 504 -24.47 10.22 -15.26
CA ALA A 504 -23.97 11.42 -14.62
C ALA A 504 -22.98 12.22 -15.49
N TYR A 505 -22.16 11.53 -16.27
CA TYR A 505 -21.28 12.16 -17.25
C TYR A 505 -22.06 13.01 -18.25
N PHE A 506 -23.12 12.45 -18.83
CA PHE A 506 -23.93 13.20 -19.79
C PHE A 506 -24.72 14.34 -19.16
N ASP A 507 -25.22 14.17 -17.94
CA ASP A 507 -25.95 15.25 -17.25
C ASP A 507 -25.04 16.48 -17.06
N VAL A 508 -23.79 16.26 -16.63
CA VAL A 508 -22.82 17.34 -16.40
C VAL A 508 -22.31 17.94 -17.71
N ASP A 509 -22.09 17.13 -18.75
CA ASP A 509 -21.67 17.61 -20.07
C ASP A 509 -22.71 18.58 -20.66
N VAL A 510 -24.01 18.24 -20.57
CA VAL A 510 -25.10 19.13 -21.01
C VAL A 510 -25.14 20.41 -20.18
N GLU A 511 -25.02 20.32 -18.85
CA GLU A 511 -25.03 21.50 -17.98
C GLU A 511 -23.84 22.44 -18.25
N GLU A 512 -22.65 21.91 -18.52
CA GLU A 512 -21.45 22.70 -18.84
C GLU A 512 -21.53 23.33 -20.25
N LEU A 513 -22.24 22.72 -21.20
CA LEU A 513 -22.54 23.33 -22.49
C LEU A 513 -23.47 24.56 -22.35
N LEU A 514 -24.38 24.50 -21.38
CA LEU A 514 -25.36 25.55 -21.06
C LEU A 514 -24.80 26.64 -20.14
N ALA A 515 -23.89 26.29 -19.25
CA ALA A 515 -23.25 27.21 -18.31
C ALA A 515 -22.31 28.17 -19.05
N GLU A 516 -22.31 29.44 -18.63
CA GLU A 516 -21.37 30.44 -19.15
C GLU A 516 -19.93 29.98 -18.87
N ARG A 517 -19.22 29.70 -19.97
CA ARG A 517 -17.88 29.12 -20.05
C ARG A 517 -16.96 29.75 -18.97
N LYS A 518 -16.37 28.95 -18.07
CA LYS A 518 -15.30 29.36 -17.09
C LYS A 518 -13.96 29.71 -17.78
N VAL A 519 -14.01 30.44 -18.90
CA VAL A 519 -12.92 30.79 -19.83
C VAL A 519 -11.74 31.48 -19.16
N TYR A 520 -12.03 32.29 -18.15
CA TYR A 520 -11.08 33.26 -17.64
C TYR A 520 -9.82 32.64 -16.99
N VAL A 521 -9.92 31.43 -16.42
CA VAL A 521 -8.78 30.78 -15.75
C VAL A 521 -7.78 30.23 -16.77
N PHE A 522 -8.27 29.55 -17.81
CA PHE A 522 -7.43 29.00 -18.87
C PHE A 522 -6.76 30.10 -19.68
N ASP A 523 -7.49 31.17 -19.99
CA ASP A 523 -6.97 32.33 -20.72
C ASP A 523 -5.83 32.99 -19.95
N LYS A 524 -5.99 33.27 -18.65
CA LYS A 524 -4.93 33.85 -17.83
C LYS A 524 -3.70 32.96 -17.63
N ILE A 525 -3.89 31.65 -17.45
CA ILE A 525 -2.75 30.71 -17.40
C ILE A 525 -2.00 30.75 -18.71
N SER A 526 -2.71 30.90 -19.79
CA SER A 526 -2.11 30.88 -21.08
C SER A 526 -1.37 32.16 -21.44
N GLU A 527 -1.90 33.31 -21.04
CA GLU A 527 -1.17 34.58 -21.05
C GLU A 527 0.10 34.49 -20.19
N PHE A 528 0.03 33.81 -19.04
CA PHE A 528 1.20 33.56 -18.20
C PHE A 528 2.24 32.67 -18.88
N VAL A 529 1.82 31.59 -19.54
CA VAL A 529 2.72 30.71 -20.30
C VAL A 529 3.34 31.46 -21.47
N ASP A 530 2.57 32.31 -22.16
CA ASP A 530 3.08 33.18 -23.21
C ASP A 530 4.11 34.18 -22.66
N HIS A 531 3.88 34.79 -21.50
CA HIS A 531 4.85 35.64 -20.82
C HIS A 531 6.12 34.89 -20.39
N MET A 532 6.00 33.65 -19.93
CA MET A 532 7.14 32.79 -19.60
C MET A 532 7.95 32.44 -20.85
N LEU A 533 7.29 32.03 -21.95
CA LEU A 533 7.95 31.72 -23.22
C LEU A 533 8.67 32.95 -23.80
N LEU A 534 8.08 34.14 -23.66
CA LEU A 534 8.71 35.40 -24.03
C LEU A 534 9.93 35.72 -23.14
N ARG A 535 9.86 35.43 -21.84
CA ARG A 535 10.97 35.64 -20.88
C ARG A 535 12.12 34.64 -21.07
N VAL A 536 11.83 33.43 -21.54
CA VAL A 536 12.82 32.38 -21.89
C VAL A 536 13.37 32.56 -23.32
N GLY A 537 12.84 33.51 -24.11
CA GLY A 537 13.35 33.87 -25.44
C GLY A 537 12.73 33.11 -26.63
N LEU A 538 11.72 32.27 -26.41
CA LEU A 538 11.03 31.47 -27.43
C LEU A 538 9.87 32.24 -28.10
N LYS A 539 10.18 33.38 -28.72
CA LYS A 539 9.19 34.33 -29.26
C LYS A 539 8.33 33.75 -30.39
N GLU A 540 8.92 32.92 -31.26
CA GLU A 540 8.21 32.26 -32.37
C GLU A 540 7.14 31.28 -31.88
N TRP A 541 7.44 30.52 -30.82
CA TRP A 541 6.53 29.52 -30.26
C TRP A 541 5.31 30.15 -29.57
N SER A 542 5.50 31.24 -28.82
CA SER A 542 4.37 31.97 -28.23
C SER A 542 3.46 32.57 -29.31
N THR A 543 4.04 33.15 -30.37
CA THR A 543 3.27 33.77 -31.47
C THR A 543 2.47 32.72 -32.25
N LYS A 544 3.09 31.56 -32.53
CA LYS A 544 2.42 30.42 -33.17
C LYS A 544 1.24 29.90 -32.33
N ARG A 545 1.45 29.74 -31.01
CA ARG A 545 0.41 29.28 -30.08
C ARG A 545 -0.77 30.22 -29.98
N LYS A 546 -0.54 31.54 -29.98
CA LYS A 546 -1.60 32.56 -30.02
C LYS A 546 -2.43 32.48 -31.31
N ASN A 547 -1.77 32.33 -32.46
CA ASN A 547 -2.45 32.18 -33.74
C ASN A 547 -3.25 30.88 -33.84
N ASP A 548 -2.69 29.76 -33.36
CA ASP A 548 -3.37 28.46 -33.34
C ASP A 548 -4.61 28.50 -32.42
N ARG A 549 -4.55 29.24 -31.31
CA ARG A 549 -5.71 29.49 -30.45
C ARG A 549 -6.77 30.34 -31.11
N LEU A 550 -6.37 31.49 -31.67
CA LEU A 550 -7.29 32.39 -32.35
C LEU A 550 -8.04 31.65 -33.47
N LYS A 551 -7.34 30.78 -34.20
CA LYS A 551 -7.92 29.92 -35.24
C LYS A 551 -8.87 28.86 -34.66
N SER A 552 -8.50 28.21 -33.56
CA SER A 552 -9.35 27.23 -32.87
C SER A 552 -10.60 27.86 -32.25
N GLU A 553 -10.55 29.13 -31.82
CA GLU A 553 -11.70 29.87 -31.31
C GLU A 553 -12.64 30.32 -32.43
N LEU A 554 -12.09 30.67 -33.60
CA LEU A 554 -12.86 31.09 -34.77
C LEU A 554 -13.58 29.90 -35.45
N ASP A 555 -13.04 28.68 -35.34
CA ASP A 555 -13.54 27.48 -36.02
C ASP A 555 -14.52 26.62 -35.18
N GLN A 556 -14.90 27.01 -33.96
CA GLN A 556 -15.80 26.23 -33.08
C GLN A 556 -17.26 26.20 -33.58
N HIS A 557 -17.59 25.21 -34.41
CA HIS A 557 -18.94 24.95 -34.89
C HIS A 557 -19.52 23.67 -34.28
N ILE A 558 -20.78 23.72 -33.85
CA ILE A 558 -21.56 22.57 -33.38
C ILE A 558 -22.39 22.01 -34.56
N THR A 559 -22.40 20.69 -34.71
CA THR A 559 -23.14 20.03 -35.79
C THR A 559 -24.64 19.95 -35.46
N TYR A 560 -25.51 20.02 -36.48
CA TYR A 560 -26.95 19.77 -36.35
C TYR A 560 -27.28 18.50 -35.52
N GLN A 561 -26.54 17.41 -35.76
CA GLN A 561 -26.75 16.14 -35.07
C GLN A 561 -26.48 16.22 -33.56
N ASP A 562 -25.57 17.10 -33.14
CA ASP A 562 -25.24 17.29 -31.74
C ASP A 562 -26.36 18.07 -31.03
N ILE A 563 -26.87 19.14 -31.67
CA ILE A 563 -28.01 19.92 -31.17
C ILE A 563 -29.28 19.06 -31.07
N TYR A 564 -29.55 18.25 -32.10
CA TYR A 564 -30.70 17.33 -32.12
C TYR A 564 -30.62 16.28 -30.99
N LYS A 565 -29.44 15.68 -30.78
CA LYS A 565 -29.21 14.72 -29.69
C LYS A 565 -29.36 15.37 -28.31
N ILE A 566 -28.91 16.62 -28.14
CA ILE A 566 -29.01 17.35 -26.86
C ILE A 566 -30.48 17.66 -26.54
N LEU A 567 -31.27 18.19 -27.49
CA LEU A 567 -32.69 18.49 -27.27
C LEU A 567 -33.52 17.23 -26.95
N LYS A 568 -33.24 16.11 -27.63
CA LYS A 568 -33.89 14.82 -27.36
C LYS A 568 -33.53 14.26 -25.97
N ARG A 569 -32.30 14.50 -25.51
CA ARG A 569 -31.84 14.13 -24.15
C ARG A 569 -32.47 14.99 -23.06
N CYS A 570 -32.83 16.24 -23.36
CA CYS A 570 -33.62 17.12 -22.49
C CYS A 570 -35.13 16.75 -22.43
N ARG A 571 -35.52 15.56 -22.91
CA ARG A 571 -36.90 15.01 -22.92
C ARG A 571 -37.91 15.73 -23.82
N TYR A 572 -37.46 16.50 -24.81
CA TYR A 572 -38.36 17.03 -25.84
C TYR A 572 -38.75 15.93 -26.83
N THR A 573 -40.01 15.94 -27.29
CA THR A 573 -40.50 14.98 -28.30
C THR A 573 -39.94 15.32 -29.68
N ASP A 574 -39.84 14.34 -30.59
CA ASP A 574 -39.25 14.55 -31.94
C ASP A 574 -39.90 15.72 -32.70
N SER A 575 -41.21 15.91 -32.53
CA SER A 575 -41.97 17.06 -33.07
C SER A 575 -41.53 18.41 -32.47
N GLN A 576 -41.34 18.47 -31.16
CA GLN A 576 -40.87 19.68 -30.46
C GLN A 576 -39.43 20.02 -30.83
N VAL A 577 -38.56 19.02 -30.98
CA VAL A 577 -37.16 19.22 -31.39
C VAL A 577 -37.11 19.82 -32.81
N GLU A 578 -37.89 19.29 -33.74
CA GLU A 578 -37.99 19.82 -35.10
C GLU A 578 -38.59 21.24 -35.15
N GLU A 579 -39.61 21.51 -34.33
CA GLU A 579 -40.20 22.85 -34.23
C GLU A 579 -39.20 23.88 -33.71
N ILE A 580 -38.41 23.53 -32.68
CA ILE A 580 -37.37 24.39 -32.13
C ILE A 580 -36.25 24.59 -33.17
N LEU A 581 -35.76 23.53 -33.82
CA LEU A 581 -34.71 23.64 -34.85
C LEU A 581 -35.15 24.50 -36.05
N ASN A 582 -36.41 24.35 -36.48
CA ASN A 582 -36.99 25.19 -37.53
C ASN A 582 -37.15 26.65 -37.10
N LYS A 583 -37.53 26.91 -35.84
CA LYS A 583 -37.65 28.27 -35.28
C LYS A 583 -36.32 29.03 -35.33
N TYR A 584 -35.19 28.34 -35.15
CA TYR A 584 -33.84 28.92 -35.23
C TYR A 584 -33.15 28.71 -36.60
N GLY A 585 -33.84 28.15 -37.60
CA GLY A 585 -33.32 28.00 -38.97
C GLY A 585 -32.17 26.99 -39.13
N ILE A 586 -31.99 26.08 -38.18
CA ILE A 586 -30.86 25.14 -38.12
C ILE A 586 -31.18 23.92 -39.00
N ARG A 587 -30.41 23.71 -40.08
CA ARG A 587 -30.62 22.62 -41.06
C ARG A 587 -29.59 21.49 -40.91
N PRO A 588 -29.90 20.24 -41.33
CA PRO A 588 -29.00 19.07 -41.20
C PRO A 588 -27.60 19.21 -41.79
N GLN A 589 -27.42 20.13 -42.75
CA GLN A 589 -26.16 20.35 -43.48
C GLN A 589 -25.35 21.55 -42.94
N ASN A 590 -25.90 22.31 -41.98
CA ASN A 590 -25.26 23.52 -41.47
C ASN A 590 -24.62 23.22 -40.11
N ALA A 591 -23.37 23.65 -39.95
CA ALA A 591 -22.73 23.75 -38.65
C ALA A 591 -23.05 25.14 -38.07
N VAL A 592 -23.51 25.17 -36.82
CA VAL A 592 -23.94 26.40 -36.14
C VAL A 592 -22.83 26.85 -35.22
N HIS A 593 -22.54 28.15 -35.16
CA HIS A 593 -21.54 28.67 -34.24
C HIS A 593 -21.94 28.36 -32.79
N GLU A 594 -21.00 27.98 -31.93
CA GLU A 594 -21.30 27.52 -30.56
C GLU A 594 -22.13 28.55 -29.75
N ASP A 595 -21.91 29.85 -29.97
CA ASP A 595 -22.62 30.92 -29.27
C ASP A 595 -24.10 31.08 -29.71
N GLU A 596 -24.40 30.87 -31.00
CA GLU A 596 -25.77 30.89 -31.51
C GLU A 596 -26.56 29.69 -30.98
N ALA A 597 -25.93 28.51 -30.95
CA ALA A 597 -26.53 27.30 -30.36
C ALA A 597 -26.79 27.47 -28.85
N ARG A 598 -25.89 28.11 -28.11
CA ARG A 598 -26.08 28.41 -26.68
C ARG A 598 -27.23 29.38 -26.41
N GLN A 599 -27.36 30.42 -27.23
CA GLN A 599 -28.46 31.37 -27.09
C GLN A 599 -29.81 30.68 -27.31
N MET A 600 -29.91 29.85 -28.36
CA MET A 600 -31.06 28.98 -28.60
C MET A 600 -31.39 28.12 -27.38
N PHE A 601 -30.42 27.43 -26.78
CA PHE A 601 -30.69 26.58 -25.61
C PHE A 601 -31.16 27.37 -24.38
N ARG A 602 -30.60 28.56 -24.13
CA ARG A 602 -31.05 29.43 -23.02
C ARG A 602 -32.49 29.88 -23.21
N ASP A 603 -32.84 30.29 -24.43
CA ASP A 603 -34.19 30.74 -24.76
C ASP A 603 -35.21 29.59 -24.68
N VAL A 604 -34.80 28.36 -24.99
CA VAL A 604 -35.63 27.15 -24.85
C VAL A 604 -35.88 26.79 -23.38
N LEU A 605 -34.87 26.95 -22.51
CA LEU A 605 -34.99 26.68 -21.07
C LEU A 605 -35.81 27.76 -20.35
N GLN A 606 -35.69 29.03 -20.73
CA GLN A 606 -36.46 30.13 -20.14
C GLN A 606 -37.95 30.10 -20.51
N ASN A 607 -38.30 29.52 -21.67
CA ASN A 607 -39.68 29.45 -22.17
C ASN A 607 -40.42 28.16 -21.80
N GLN A 608 -39.94 27.35 -20.83
CA GLN A 608 -40.69 26.17 -20.37
C GLN A 608 -42.03 26.58 -19.73
N PRO A 609 -43.18 26.09 -20.23
CA PRO A 609 -44.46 26.25 -19.55
C PRO A 609 -44.54 25.24 -18.38
N GLY A 610 -44.25 25.72 -17.16
CA GLY A 610 -44.71 25.14 -15.89
C GLY A 610 -43.98 23.91 -15.35
N THR A 611 -43.01 24.12 -14.47
CA THR A 611 -42.76 23.23 -13.32
C THR A 611 -42.76 24.05 -12.04
N SER A 612 -43.93 24.11 -11.41
CA SER A 612 -44.06 24.47 -10.01
C SER A 612 -43.27 23.46 -9.19
N TRP A 613 -42.24 23.92 -8.49
CA TRP A 613 -41.57 23.14 -7.45
C TRP A 613 -42.58 22.82 -6.35
N SER A 614 -43.14 21.62 -6.35
CA SER A 614 -43.70 21.01 -5.14
C SER A 614 -42.53 20.62 -4.25
N LYS A 615 -42.47 21.25 -3.06
CA LYS A 615 -41.76 20.71 -1.91
C LYS A 615 -42.34 19.33 -1.60
N GLU A 616 -41.53 18.29 -1.69
CA GLU A 616 -41.43 17.16 -0.74
C GLU A 616 -40.18 16.33 -1.05
#